data_AF-A0A2H0VUZ4-F1
#
_entry.id   AF-A0A2H0VUZ4-F1
#
_cell.length_a   1.000
_cell.length_b   1.000
_cell.length_c   1.000
_cell.angle_alpha   90.00
_cell.angle_beta   90.00
_cell.angle_gamma   90.00
#
_symmetry.space_group_name_H-M   'P 1'
#
loop_
_entity.id
_entity.type
_entity.pdbx_description
1 polymer ?
#
loop_
_entity_poly.entity_id
_entity_poly.type
_entity_poly.pdbx_seq_one_letter_code
_entity_poly.pdbx_strand_id
1 'polypeptide(L)'
;MSSLPAIYSGLSLTNEWEVDIDGDKFSNQEPMWVIDQSTGERYLNESDATIRRKGGLLAIFCCIPNLGTSLMSMGGRFLDLTCIPDESARNESKETKIAKMIYAPITYLGMQFAACYACLGNPKDGRKLFTQLESIQYGDTDSFAPCFKPQAKKHLLGGNLEMHNSY
;
A
#
# COMPACT_ATOMS: atom_id res chain seq x y z
N MET A 1 31.74 5.84 -7.12
CA MET A 1 30.77 4.75 -7.25
C MET A 1 29.57 5.09 -6.38
N SER A 2 28.54 5.71 -6.97
CA SER A 2 27.33 6.12 -6.27
C SER A 2 26.44 4.91 -6.06
N SER A 3 26.22 4.52 -4.80
CA SER A 3 25.20 3.55 -4.42
C SER A 3 23.83 4.14 -4.74
N LEU A 4 23.13 3.51 -5.68
CA LEU A 4 21.71 3.75 -5.89
C LEU A 4 20.95 3.47 -4.57
N PRO A 5 19.92 4.27 -4.22
CA PRO A 5 19.15 4.06 -3.01
C PRO A 5 18.45 2.69 -3.05
N ALA A 6 18.31 2.08 -1.87
CA ALA A 6 17.76 0.74 -1.59
C ALA A 6 16.27 0.52 -1.98
N ILE A 7 15.76 1.29 -2.94
CA ILE A 7 14.37 1.27 -3.41
C ILE A 7 14.13 0.11 -4.39
N TYR A 8 15.19 -0.41 -5.03
CA TYR A 8 15.07 -1.43 -6.08
C TYR A 8 15.04 -2.88 -5.57
N SER A 9 15.43 -3.12 -4.31
CA SER A 9 15.53 -4.48 -3.75
C SER A 9 14.17 -5.19 -3.58
N GLY A 10 13.07 -4.43 -3.57
CA GLY A 10 11.72 -4.96 -3.38
C GLY A 10 10.94 -5.25 -4.67
N LEU A 11 11.44 -4.84 -5.83
CA LEU A 11 10.75 -4.93 -7.12
C LEU A 11 11.14 -6.21 -7.87
N SER A 12 10.82 -7.37 -7.30
CA SER A 12 10.82 -8.63 -8.06
C SER A 12 9.44 -8.87 -8.68
N LEU A 13 9.41 -8.99 -10.01
CA LEU A 13 8.18 -9.21 -10.80
C LEU A 13 7.59 -10.61 -10.63
N THR A 14 8.39 -11.54 -10.12
CA THR A 14 8.00 -12.92 -9.81
C THR A 14 8.54 -13.25 -8.42
N ASN A 15 7.64 -13.39 -7.46
CA ASN A 15 8.00 -13.73 -6.10
C ASN A 15 7.68 -15.20 -5.85
N GLU A 16 8.66 -15.92 -5.30
CA GLU A 16 8.40 -17.22 -4.70
C GLU A 16 7.86 -16.97 -3.29
N TRP A 17 6.70 -17.58 -3.01
CA TRP A 17 6.00 -17.44 -1.74
C TRP A 17 6.07 -18.76 -1.00
N GLU A 18 6.68 -18.77 0.18
CA GLU A 18 6.75 -19.94 1.05
C GLU A 18 5.82 -19.75 2.24
N VAL A 19 5.21 -20.84 2.72
CA VAL A 19 4.38 -20.79 3.92
C VAL A 19 5.28 -20.91 5.15
N ASP A 20 5.09 -20.04 6.15
CA ASP A 20 5.84 -20.09 7.41
C ASP A 20 5.24 -21.18 8.32
N ILE A 21 5.65 -22.43 8.12
CA ILE A 21 5.08 -23.60 8.82
C ILE A 21 5.38 -23.56 10.33
N ASP A 22 6.53 -22.99 10.70
CA ASP A 22 7.03 -22.92 12.08
C ASP A 22 6.61 -21.64 12.81
N GLY A 23 6.03 -20.68 12.09
CA GLY A 23 5.57 -19.40 12.62
C GLY A 23 4.23 -19.46 13.37
N ASP A 24 3.68 -18.27 13.64
CA ASP A 24 2.37 -18.14 14.27
C ASP A 24 1.28 -18.82 13.43
N LYS A 25 0.23 -19.29 14.11
CA LYS A 25 -0.91 -19.95 13.49
C LYS A 25 -2.18 -19.21 13.80
N PHE A 26 -3.10 -19.20 12.85
CA PHE A 26 -4.47 -18.74 13.08
C PHE A 26 -5.18 -19.65 14.10
N SER A 27 -6.34 -19.22 14.59
CA SER A 27 -7.17 -20.01 15.52
C SER A 27 -7.57 -21.40 15.00
N ASN A 28 -7.57 -21.60 13.67
CA ASN A 28 -7.84 -22.87 13.00
C ASN A 28 -6.59 -23.76 12.82
N GLN A 29 -5.44 -23.39 13.42
CA GLN A 29 -4.13 -24.04 13.31
C GLN A 29 -3.45 -23.96 11.94
N GLU A 30 -3.98 -23.19 10.98
CA GLU A 30 -3.29 -22.93 9.73
C GLU A 30 -2.16 -21.90 9.92
N PRO A 31 -1.05 -22.01 9.17
CA PRO A 31 0.03 -21.02 9.21
C PRO A 31 -0.48 -19.60 8.95
N MET A 32 -0.11 -18.66 9.81
CA MET A 32 -0.55 -17.26 9.74
C MET A 32 0.20 -16.47 8.66
N TRP A 33 1.43 -16.86 8.35
CA TRP A 33 2.32 -16.07 7.51
C TRP A 33 2.74 -16.80 6.24
N VAL A 34 2.90 -16.04 5.16
CA VAL A 34 3.63 -16.42 3.95
C VAL A 34 4.83 -15.50 3.80
N ILE A 35 5.99 -16.06 3.53
CA ILE A 35 7.24 -15.35 3.35
C ILE A 35 7.47 -15.14 1.86
N ASP A 36 7.73 -13.90 1.48
CA ASP A 36 8.28 -13.58 0.17
C ASP A 36 9.78 -13.89 0.17
N GLN A 37 10.20 -14.90 -0.60
CA GLN A 37 11.60 -15.33 -0.66
C GLN A 37 12.53 -14.25 -1.21
N SER A 38 12.01 -13.29 -1.99
CA SER A 38 12.83 -12.22 -2.58
C SER A 38 13.20 -11.13 -1.57
N THR A 39 12.31 -10.83 -0.61
CA THR A 39 12.51 -9.77 0.38
C THR A 39 12.72 -10.29 1.81
N GLY A 40 12.39 -11.55 2.07
CA GLY A 40 12.34 -12.14 3.42
C GLY A 40 11.17 -11.61 4.27
N GLU A 41 10.26 -10.82 3.68
CA GLU A 41 9.17 -10.22 4.40
C GLU A 41 8.01 -11.20 4.59
N ARG A 42 7.42 -11.18 5.78
CA ARG A 42 6.25 -11.98 6.14
C ARG A 42 4.98 -11.21 5.82
N TYR A 43 4.07 -11.83 5.11
CA TYR A 43 2.76 -11.29 4.82
C TYR A 43 1.68 -12.24 5.31
N LEU A 44 0.49 -11.70 5.58
CA LEU A 44 -0.61 -12.52 6.08
C LEU A 44 -0.97 -13.62 5.06
N ASN A 45 -1.09 -14.86 5.53
CA ASN A 45 -1.47 -16.01 4.73
C ASN A 45 -2.98 -16.02 4.54
N GLU A 46 -3.45 -15.27 3.54
CA GLU A 46 -4.85 -15.21 3.17
C GLU A 46 -5.09 -15.95 1.85
N SER A 47 -6.30 -16.49 1.69
CA SER A 47 -6.70 -17.07 0.42
C SER A 47 -6.66 -16.03 -0.71
N ASP A 48 -6.30 -16.47 -1.92
CA ASP A 48 -6.31 -15.61 -3.10
C ASP A 48 -7.67 -14.92 -3.30
N ALA A 49 -8.78 -15.61 -3.01
CA ALA A 49 -10.12 -15.05 -3.10
C ALA A 49 -10.33 -13.86 -2.14
N THR A 50 -9.81 -13.96 -0.92
CA THR A 50 -9.86 -12.88 0.07
C THR A 50 -9.02 -11.69 -0.39
N ILE A 51 -7.79 -11.92 -0.83
CA ILE A 51 -6.91 -10.87 -1.34
C ILE A 51 -7.55 -10.17 -2.55
N ARG A 52 -8.15 -10.92 -3.49
CA ARG A 52 -8.87 -10.36 -4.64
C ARG A 52 -10.04 -9.48 -4.22
N ARG A 53 -10.86 -9.92 -3.25
CA ARG A 53 -11.98 -9.12 -2.73
C ARG A 53 -11.50 -7.82 -2.10
N LYS A 54 -10.46 -7.89 -1.27
CA LYS A 54 -9.84 -6.71 -0.64
C LYS A 54 -9.26 -5.76 -1.69
N GLY A 55 -8.54 -6.30 -2.68
CA GLY A 55 -8.01 -5.54 -3.83
C GLY A 55 -9.11 -4.90 -4.67
N GLY A 56 -10.24 -5.58 -4.90
CA GLY A 56 -11.41 -5.02 -5.57
C GLY A 56 -12.06 -3.90 -4.78
N LEU A 57 -12.19 -4.05 -3.47
CA LEU A 57 -12.69 -3.00 -2.58
C LEU A 57 -11.78 -1.76 -2.62
N LEU A 58 -10.47 -1.97 -2.51
CA LEU A 58 -9.46 -0.91 -2.63
C LEU A 58 -9.51 -0.24 -4.01
N ALA A 59 -9.66 -0.98 -5.10
CA ALA A 59 -9.79 -0.41 -6.44
C ALA A 59 -11.01 0.51 -6.55
N ILE A 60 -12.16 0.10 -6.00
CA ILE A 60 -13.37 0.93 -5.95
C ILE A 60 -13.16 2.17 -5.08
N PHE A 61 -12.61 2.00 -3.86
CA PHE A 61 -12.36 3.12 -2.96
C PHE A 61 -11.28 4.08 -3.47
N CYS A 62 -10.29 3.62 -4.24
CA CYS A 62 -9.33 4.49 -4.91
C CYS A 62 -9.96 5.19 -6.13
N CYS A 63 -11.00 4.64 -6.77
CA CYS A 63 -11.72 5.32 -7.84
C CYS A 63 -12.54 6.53 -7.34
N ILE A 64 -13.16 6.43 -6.15
CA ILE A 64 -14.15 7.41 -5.67
C ILE A 64 -13.53 8.82 -5.40
N PRO A 65 -12.37 8.96 -4.72
CA PRO A 65 -11.70 10.25 -4.54
C PRO A 65 -11.14 10.80 -5.85
N ASN A 66 -10.81 9.96 -6.82
CA ASN A 66 -10.29 10.40 -8.12
C ASN A 66 -11.31 11.20 -8.93
N LEU A 67 -12.62 11.00 -8.69
CA LEU A 67 -13.68 11.79 -9.35
C LEU A 67 -13.99 13.11 -8.62
N GLY A 68 -13.94 13.11 -7.28
CA GLY A 68 -14.34 14.26 -6.46
C GLY A 68 -13.19 15.19 -6.05
N THR A 69 -12.04 14.64 -5.69
CA THR A 69 -10.91 15.44 -5.18
C THR A 69 -9.91 15.85 -6.24
N SER A 70 -9.70 15.08 -7.32
CA SER A 70 -8.67 15.43 -8.34
C SER A 70 -8.99 16.71 -9.12
N LEU A 71 -10.27 17.08 -9.27
CA LEU A 71 -10.66 18.37 -9.87
C LEU A 71 -10.64 19.53 -8.87
N MET A 72 -11.09 19.30 -7.62
CA MET A 72 -11.15 20.36 -6.61
C MET A 72 -9.80 20.63 -5.93
N SER A 73 -8.91 19.63 -5.78
CA SER A 73 -7.59 19.81 -5.17
C SER A 73 -6.57 20.40 -6.14
N MET A 74 -6.69 20.16 -7.45
CA MET A 74 -5.89 20.91 -8.44
C MET A 74 -6.31 22.39 -8.47
N GLY A 75 -7.62 22.69 -8.47
CA GLY A 75 -8.10 24.08 -8.42
C GLY A 75 -7.77 24.81 -7.11
N GLY A 76 -7.99 24.15 -5.96
CA GLY A 76 -7.76 24.74 -4.64
C GLY A 76 -6.30 24.88 -4.24
N ARG A 77 -5.42 23.95 -4.64
CA ARG A 77 -3.99 23.99 -4.26
C ARG A 77 -3.14 24.88 -5.17
N PHE A 78 -3.62 25.24 -6.35
CA PHE A 78 -3.05 26.34 -7.13
C PHE A 78 -3.39 27.72 -6.53
N LEU A 79 -4.52 27.84 -5.83
CA LEU A 79 -4.91 29.06 -5.09
C LEU A 79 -4.17 29.19 -3.74
N ASP A 80 -3.84 28.08 -3.07
CA ASP A 80 -2.98 28.11 -1.86
C ASP A 80 -1.51 28.41 -2.15
N LEU A 81 -1.07 28.29 -3.41
CA LEU A 81 0.27 28.71 -3.83
C LEU A 81 0.37 30.23 -4.00
N THR A 82 -0.74 30.96 -3.97
CA THR A 82 -0.76 32.43 -4.09
C THR A 82 -1.22 33.14 -2.82
N CYS A 83 -1.83 32.46 -1.85
CA CYS A 83 -2.35 33.10 -0.64
C CYS A 83 -2.22 32.21 0.61
N ILE A 84 -1.67 32.81 1.67
CA ILE A 84 -1.64 32.39 3.10
C ILE A 84 -0.39 31.59 3.54
N PRO A 85 0.52 32.21 4.32
CA PRO A 85 1.62 31.52 4.99
C PRO A 85 1.11 30.82 6.24
N ASP A 86 1.03 29.49 6.24
CA ASP A 86 0.72 28.71 7.44
C ASP A 86 2.03 28.31 8.18
N GLU A 87 2.20 28.83 9.40
CA GLU A 87 3.39 28.69 10.25
C GLU A 87 3.63 27.26 10.79
N SER A 88 2.74 26.31 10.52
CA SER A 88 2.81 24.93 11.02
C SER A 88 3.81 24.02 10.28
N ALA A 89 4.24 24.37 9.07
CA ALA A 89 5.08 23.51 8.22
C ALA A 89 6.60 23.77 8.34
N ARG A 90 7.08 23.99 9.57
CA ARG A 90 8.46 24.42 9.86
C ARG A 90 9.42 23.22 9.93
N ASN A 91 9.73 22.61 8.77
CA ASN A 91 11.00 21.89 8.48
C ASN A 91 11.02 21.11 7.15
N GLU A 92 9.98 21.19 6.31
CA GLU A 92 10.03 20.55 4.98
C GLU A 92 10.48 21.54 3.90
N SER A 93 11.55 21.20 3.16
CA SER A 93 12.05 22.06 2.09
C SER A 93 10.96 22.22 1.01
N LYS A 94 10.90 23.39 0.36
CA LYS A 94 9.97 23.65 -0.75
C LYS A 94 10.07 22.59 -1.86
N GLU A 95 11.27 22.06 -2.08
CA GLU A 95 11.55 21.02 -3.08
C GLU A 95 10.84 19.70 -2.73
N THR A 96 10.83 19.30 -1.46
CA THR A 96 10.13 18.07 -1.01
C THR A 96 8.61 18.21 -1.17
N LYS A 97 8.06 19.39 -0.91
CA LYS A 97 6.61 19.67 -1.11
C LYS A 97 6.22 19.60 -2.59
N ILE A 98 7.02 20.18 -3.47
CA ILE A 98 6.78 20.15 -4.93
C ILE A 98 6.93 18.72 -5.46
N ALA A 99 7.96 17.98 -5.03
CA ALA A 99 8.13 16.58 -5.40
C ALA A 99 6.91 15.74 -4.98
N LYS A 100 6.46 15.84 -3.72
CA LYS A 100 5.25 15.14 -3.26
C LYS A 100 4.01 15.52 -4.05
N MET A 101 3.87 16.78 -4.47
CA MET A 101 2.76 17.24 -5.30
C MET A 101 2.77 16.61 -6.70
N ILE A 102 3.94 16.43 -7.30
CA ILE A 102 4.10 15.83 -8.63
C ILE A 102 3.96 14.30 -8.58
N TYR A 103 4.52 13.65 -7.55
CA TYR A 103 4.48 12.19 -7.42
C TYR A 103 3.12 11.68 -6.95
N ALA A 104 2.38 12.46 -6.15
CA ALA A 104 1.06 12.06 -5.62
C ALA A 104 0.07 11.52 -6.68
N PRO A 105 -0.18 12.19 -7.83
CA PRO A 105 -1.08 11.63 -8.83
C PRO A 105 -0.52 10.34 -9.47
N ILE A 106 0.80 10.24 -9.64
CA ILE A 106 1.46 9.08 -10.27
C ILE A 106 1.39 7.86 -9.33
N THR A 107 1.71 8.03 -8.06
CA THR A 107 1.62 6.98 -7.05
C THR A 107 0.18 6.57 -6.81
N TYR A 108 -0.77 7.51 -6.86
CA TYR A 108 -2.19 7.20 -6.75
C TYR A 108 -2.72 6.35 -7.90
N LEU A 109 -2.37 6.72 -9.15
CA LEU A 109 -2.65 5.89 -10.32
C LEU A 109 -1.98 4.51 -10.20
N GLY A 110 -0.73 4.47 -9.74
CA GLY A 110 -0.01 3.23 -9.48
C GLY A 110 -0.73 2.34 -8.46
N MET A 111 -1.18 2.90 -7.32
CA MET A 111 -1.93 2.16 -6.29
C MET A 111 -3.24 1.63 -6.86
N GLN A 112 -3.93 2.41 -7.71
CA GLN A 112 -5.14 1.97 -8.39
C GLN A 112 -4.87 0.79 -9.34
N PHE A 113 -3.79 0.86 -10.14
CA PHE A 113 -3.36 -0.25 -10.99
C PHE A 113 -2.97 -1.48 -10.16
N ALA A 114 -2.26 -1.30 -9.04
CA ALA A 114 -1.86 -2.39 -8.15
C ALA A 114 -3.07 -3.07 -7.49
N ALA A 115 -4.08 -2.30 -7.06
CA ALA A 115 -5.33 -2.82 -6.53
C ALA A 115 -6.11 -3.62 -7.60
N CYS A 116 -6.20 -3.09 -8.82
CA CYS A 116 -6.77 -3.81 -9.96
C CYS A 116 -5.99 -5.09 -10.29
N TYR A 117 -4.66 -5.05 -10.25
CA TYR A 117 -3.81 -6.21 -10.48
C TYR A 117 -3.97 -7.27 -9.38
N ALA A 118 -4.13 -6.86 -8.12
CA ALA A 118 -4.45 -7.75 -7.01
C ALA A 118 -5.85 -8.41 -7.18
N CYS A 119 -6.81 -7.68 -7.74
CA CYS A 119 -8.16 -8.17 -7.99
C CYS A 119 -8.25 -9.13 -9.20
N LEU A 120 -7.65 -8.75 -10.33
CA LEU A 120 -7.84 -9.42 -11.63
C LEU A 120 -6.65 -10.32 -12.02
N GLY A 121 -5.43 -9.93 -11.67
CA GLY A 121 -4.19 -10.61 -12.04
C GLY A 121 -3.69 -11.56 -10.95
N ASN A 122 -2.48 -11.31 -10.44
CA ASN A 122 -1.89 -12.06 -9.34
C ASN A 122 -2.17 -11.36 -7.99
N PRO A 123 -2.94 -11.97 -7.08
CA PRO A 123 -3.33 -11.33 -5.83
C PRO A 123 -2.15 -10.98 -4.92
N LYS A 124 -1.19 -11.89 -4.78
CA LYS A 124 -0.05 -11.71 -3.85
C LYS A 124 0.91 -10.63 -4.34
N ASP A 125 1.23 -10.65 -5.64
CA ASP A 125 2.11 -9.63 -6.24
C ASP A 125 1.42 -8.27 -6.30
N GLY A 126 0.11 -8.22 -6.61
CA GLY A 126 -0.66 -6.98 -6.59
C GLY A 126 -0.75 -6.36 -5.21
N ARG A 127 -0.94 -7.18 -4.16
CA ARG A 127 -0.85 -6.75 -2.76
C ARG A 127 0.51 -6.12 -2.45
N LYS A 128 1.60 -6.80 -2.79
CA LYS A 128 2.97 -6.32 -2.56
C LYS A 128 3.21 -4.98 -3.25
N LEU A 129 2.82 -4.87 -4.53
CA LEU A 129 2.94 -3.65 -5.31
C LEU A 129 2.13 -2.50 -4.70
N PHE A 130 0.91 -2.78 -4.23
CA PHE A 130 0.06 -1.78 -3.59
C PHE A 130 0.74 -1.22 -2.33
N THR A 131 1.22 -2.11 -1.46
CA THR A 131 1.92 -1.75 -0.22
C THR A 131 3.17 -0.91 -0.48
N GLN A 132 3.96 -1.24 -1.51
CA GLN A 132 5.15 -0.47 -1.86
C GLN A 132 4.79 0.94 -2.33
N LEU A 133 3.73 1.08 -3.11
CA LEU A 133 3.28 2.40 -3.58
C LEU A 133 2.64 3.22 -2.45
N GLU A 134 1.92 2.55 -1.54
CA GLU A 134 1.41 3.15 -0.32
C GLU A 134 2.56 3.68 0.56
N SER A 135 3.63 2.90 0.72
CA SER A 135 4.79 3.32 1.53
C SER A 135 5.60 4.45 0.89
N ILE A 136 5.69 4.49 -0.43
CA ILE A 136 6.27 5.65 -1.16
C ILE A 136 5.44 6.91 -0.93
N GLN A 137 4.11 6.78 -0.93
CA GLN A 137 3.21 7.94 -0.89
C GLN A 137 2.97 8.47 0.53
N TYR A 138 2.76 7.58 1.49
CA TYR A 138 2.34 7.91 2.85
C TYR A 138 3.40 7.56 3.91
N GLY A 139 4.48 6.89 3.53
CA GLY A 139 5.44 6.32 4.47
C GLY A 139 4.90 5.05 5.12
N ASP A 140 5.49 4.64 6.24
CA ASP A 140 5.11 3.39 6.91
C ASP A 140 3.86 3.54 7.81
N THR A 141 2.86 4.29 7.37
CA THR A 141 1.60 4.49 8.09
C THR A 141 0.54 3.46 7.70
N ASP A 142 -0.22 2.96 8.66
CA ASP A 142 -1.33 2.01 8.45
C ASP A 142 -2.55 2.74 7.86
N SER A 143 -2.46 3.14 6.59
CA SER A 143 -3.41 4.08 5.98
C SER A 143 -4.61 3.41 5.32
N PHE A 144 -4.42 2.71 4.21
CA PHE A 144 -5.48 2.18 3.37
C PHE A 144 -5.60 0.66 3.43
N ALA A 145 -4.47 -0.04 3.47
CA ALA A 145 -4.44 -1.49 3.43
C ALA A 145 -3.47 -2.09 4.46
N PRO A 146 -3.72 -1.94 5.77
CA PRO A 146 -2.82 -2.45 6.82
C PRO A 146 -2.60 -3.96 6.72
N CYS A 147 -3.59 -4.71 6.22
CA CYS A 147 -3.49 -6.15 5.98
C CYS A 147 -2.61 -6.53 4.79
N PHE A 148 -2.29 -5.58 3.91
CA PHE A 148 -1.44 -5.79 2.75
C PHE A 148 0.04 -5.60 3.05
N LYS A 149 0.34 -4.97 4.20
CA LYS A 149 1.69 -4.70 4.66
C LYS A 149 2.44 -5.96 5.11
N PRO A 150 3.78 -5.97 5.01
CA PRO A 150 4.58 -6.95 5.72
C PRO A 150 4.34 -6.81 7.23
N GLN A 151 4.30 -7.93 7.94
CA GLN A 151 4.00 -7.99 9.38
C GLN A 151 2.70 -7.25 9.74
N ALA A 152 1.66 -7.48 8.93
CA ALA A 152 0.36 -6.85 9.10
C ALA A 152 -0.12 -6.90 10.56
N LYS A 153 -0.56 -5.76 11.09
CA LYS A 153 -1.05 -5.65 12.48
C LYS A 153 -2.56 -5.82 12.59
N LYS A 154 -3.30 -5.62 11.49
CA LYS A 154 -4.77 -5.60 11.46
C LYS A 154 -5.31 -6.06 10.11
N HIS A 155 -6.55 -6.55 10.10
CA HIS A 155 -7.34 -6.75 8.88
C HIS A 155 -7.91 -5.43 8.31
N LEU A 156 -8.60 -5.53 7.18
CA LEU A 156 -8.92 -4.40 6.30
C LEU A 156 -9.78 -3.27 6.91
N LEU A 157 -10.49 -3.39 8.01
CA LEU A 157 -11.28 -2.31 8.63
C LEU A 157 -11.03 -2.31 10.15
N GLY A 158 -9.87 -2.83 10.55
CA GLY A 158 -9.53 -3.03 11.96
C GLY A 158 -9.94 -4.40 12.51
N GLY A 159 -10.27 -5.39 11.66
CA GLY A 159 -10.54 -6.76 12.10
C GLY A 159 -9.34 -7.43 12.80
N ASN A 160 -9.63 -8.43 13.65
CA ASN A 160 -8.64 -9.15 14.43
C ASN A 160 -7.76 -10.06 13.54
N LEU A 161 -6.43 -9.91 13.66
CA LEU A 161 -5.42 -10.68 12.91
C LEU A 161 -5.44 -12.19 13.21
N GLU A 162 -5.88 -12.58 14.40
CA GLU A 162 -5.92 -14.00 14.79
C GLU A 162 -7.07 -14.77 14.10
N MET A 163 -8.03 -14.06 13.52
CA MET A 163 -9.19 -14.63 12.83
C MET A 163 -9.02 -14.57 11.31
N HIS A 164 -9.03 -15.74 10.69
CA HIS A 164 -8.96 -15.86 9.25
C HIS A 164 -10.14 -15.13 8.57
N ASN A 165 -9.86 -14.38 7.50
CA ASN A 165 -10.85 -13.62 6.73
C ASN A 165 -11.66 -12.57 7.51
N SER A 166 -11.14 -12.04 8.62
CA SER A 166 -11.78 -10.87 9.21
C SER A 166 -11.60 -9.64 8.30
N TYR A 167 -12.59 -8.74 8.31
CA TYR A 167 -12.55 -7.45 7.62
C TYR A 167 -12.26 -6.39 8.67
#